data_AF-A0AA40EW90-F1
#
_entry.id   AF-A0AA40EW90-F1
#
_cell.length_a   1.000
_cell.length_b   1.000
_cell.length_c   1.000
_cell.angle_alpha   90.00
_cell.angle_beta   90.00
_cell.angle_gamma   90.00
#
_symmetry.space_group_name_H-M   'P 1'
#
loop_
_entity.id
_entity.type
_entity.pdbx_description
1 polymer ?
#
loop_
_entity_poly.entity_id
_entity_poly.type
_entity_poly.pdbx_seq_one_letter_code
_entity_poly.pdbx_strand_id
1 'polypeptide(L)'
;MIVMCQEVGLYKRSFPFQLFRLLSTSPQFTMPSYIVTCKEDASDEQIKQAKEDAVKQGGKIGHEYSLIKGFQVTFPEDHVSTFAKHEHVKEIEKDGKVTTQ
;
A
#
# COMPACT_ATOMS: atom_id res chain seq x y z
N MET A 1 5.34 56.31 -39.57
CA MET A 1 4.94 55.55 -40.77
C MET A 1 4.26 54.27 -40.29
N ILE A 2 2.92 54.26 -40.37
CA ILE A 2 2.03 53.09 -40.55
C ILE A 2 2.10 52.03 -39.42
N VAL A 3 1.22 52.06 -38.41
CA VAL A 3 -0.18 51.56 -38.43
C VAL A 3 -0.29 50.08 -38.85
N MET A 4 -0.54 49.21 -37.86
CA MET A 4 -1.37 48.00 -37.92
C MET A 4 -1.89 47.84 -36.47
N CYS A 5 -3.06 48.33 -36.06
CA CYS A 5 -4.40 47.88 -36.47
C CYS A 5 -4.51 46.34 -36.39
N GLN A 6 -5.01 45.82 -35.25
CA GLN A 6 -6.34 45.18 -35.12
C GLN A 6 -6.12 43.63 -35.07
N GLU A 7 -6.77 42.79 -34.27
CA GLU A 7 -8.16 42.75 -33.83
C GLU A 7 -8.35 41.84 -32.60
N VAL A 8 -9.46 42.09 -31.92
CA VAL A 8 -10.05 41.36 -30.78
C VAL A 8 -10.31 39.88 -31.08
N GLY A 9 -10.15 39.02 -30.07
CA GLY A 9 -10.43 37.59 -30.18
C GLY A 9 -10.74 36.93 -28.83
N LEU A 10 -11.80 37.40 -28.16
CA LEU A 10 -12.30 36.84 -26.92
C LEU A 10 -13.04 35.52 -27.20
N TYR A 11 -12.31 34.40 -27.18
CA TYR A 11 -12.91 33.09 -27.44
C TYR A 11 -13.45 32.47 -26.14
N LYS A 12 -14.71 32.81 -25.83
CA LYS A 12 -15.53 32.11 -24.84
C LYS A 12 -15.86 30.70 -25.34
N ARG A 13 -15.07 29.69 -24.93
CA ARG A 13 -15.56 28.29 -24.94
C ARG A 13 -16.39 28.06 -23.69
N SER A 14 -17.70 28.28 -23.83
CA SER A 14 -18.71 27.72 -22.94
C SER A 14 -18.68 26.21 -23.14
N PHE A 15 -17.91 25.51 -22.29
CA PHE A 15 -17.98 24.06 -22.20
C PHE A 15 -19.28 23.71 -21.48
N PRO A 16 -20.18 22.91 -22.09
CA PRO A 16 -21.34 22.41 -21.38
C PRO A 16 -20.84 21.57 -20.21
N PHE A 17 -21.37 21.88 -19.03
CA PHE A 17 -21.12 21.25 -17.74
C PHE A 17 -21.62 19.79 -17.79
N GLN A 18 -20.93 18.95 -18.55
CA GLN A 18 -21.19 17.52 -18.60
C GLN A 18 -20.76 16.92 -17.26
N LEU A 19 -21.77 16.69 -16.42
CA LEU A 19 -22.03 15.41 -15.80
C LEU A 19 -20.83 14.45 -15.78
N PHE A 20 -19.92 14.67 -14.85
CA PHE A 20 -19.10 13.60 -14.29
C PHE A 20 -19.37 13.59 -12.79
N ARG A 21 -20.43 12.86 -12.42
CA ARG A 21 -20.59 12.41 -11.03
C ARG A 21 -19.45 11.43 -10.79
N LEU A 22 -18.29 11.96 -10.39
CA LEU A 22 -17.19 11.18 -9.86
C LEU A 22 -17.77 10.41 -8.67
N LEU A 23 -18.08 9.13 -8.89
CA LEU A 23 -18.14 8.17 -7.81
C LEU A 23 -16.73 8.17 -7.22
N SER A 24 -16.53 9.04 -6.23
CA SER A 24 -15.38 9.04 -5.35
C SER A 24 -15.46 7.77 -4.54
N THR A 25 -15.08 6.64 -5.15
CA THR A 25 -14.70 5.46 -4.39
C THR A 25 -13.46 5.87 -3.61
N SER A 26 -13.67 6.35 -2.39
CA SER A 26 -12.59 6.55 -1.43
C SER A 26 -11.84 5.22 -1.35
N PRO A 27 -10.51 5.18 -1.49
CA PRO A 27 -9.76 3.96 -1.25
C PRO A 27 -10.13 3.46 0.14
N GLN A 28 -10.77 2.30 0.20
CA GLN A 28 -11.08 1.64 1.46
C GLN A 28 -9.72 1.36 2.12
N PHE A 29 -9.38 2.11 3.17
CA PHE A 29 -8.19 1.85 3.98
C PHE A 29 -8.45 0.60 4.82
N THR A 30 -8.54 -0.55 4.16
CA THR A 30 -8.54 -1.84 4.85
C THR A 30 -7.10 -2.08 5.29
N MET A 31 -6.93 -2.43 6.56
CA MET A 31 -5.67 -2.84 7.15
C MET A 31 -5.66 -4.38 7.21
N PRO A 32 -5.40 -5.09 6.09
CA PRO A 32 -5.32 -6.54 6.10
C PRO A 32 -4.18 -7.03 6.99
N SER A 33 -4.39 -8.21 7.56
CA SER A 33 -3.36 -8.95 8.26
C SER A 33 -2.62 -9.86 7.28
N TYR A 34 -1.32 -9.99 7.47
CA TYR A 34 -0.43 -10.82 6.68
C TYR A 34 0.42 -11.69 7.60
N ILE A 35 0.72 -12.90 7.16
CA ILE A 35 1.70 -13.78 7.79
C ILE A 35 2.99 -13.64 7.00
N VAL A 36 4.04 -13.16 7.69
CA VAL A 36 5.38 -13.01 7.13
C VAL A 36 6.21 -14.20 7.63
N THR A 37 6.69 -14.99 6.68
CA THR A 37 7.60 -16.10 6.96
C THR A 37 9.02 -15.67 6.59
N CYS A 38 9.94 -15.71 7.53
CA CYS A 38 11.37 -15.47 7.28
C CYS A 38 12.06 -16.75 6.81
N LYS A 39 13.24 -16.60 6.20
CA LYS A 39 14.10 -17.73 5.83
C LYS A 39 14.60 -18.47 7.07
N GLU A 40 14.83 -19.77 6.93
CA GLU A 40 15.33 -20.62 8.03
C GLU A 40 16.73 -20.21 8.49
N ASP A 41 17.53 -19.65 7.59
CA ASP A 41 18.88 -19.13 7.85
C ASP A 41 18.90 -17.76 8.54
N ALA A 42 17.74 -17.11 8.72
CA ALA A 42 17.67 -15.80 9.37
C ALA A 42 17.97 -15.93 10.87
N SER A 43 18.82 -15.03 11.39
CA SER A 43 19.11 -14.91 12.82
C SER A 43 17.97 -14.20 13.57
N ASP A 44 17.89 -14.41 14.88
CA ASP A 44 16.86 -13.79 15.72
C ASP A 44 16.96 -12.25 15.69
N GLU A 45 18.16 -11.69 15.61
CA GLU A 45 18.38 -10.25 15.39
C GLU A 45 17.75 -9.76 14.08
N GLN A 46 17.90 -10.51 12.97
CA GLN A 46 17.33 -10.12 11.68
C GLN A 46 15.80 -10.17 11.69
N ILE A 47 15.22 -11.16 12.36
CA ILE A 47 13.77 -11.24 12.57
C ILE A 47 13.29 -10.04 13.38
N LYS A 48 14.03 -9.66 14.43
CA LYS A 48 13.70 -8.48 15.24
C LYS A 48 13.80 -7.19 14.43
N GLN A 49 14.82 -7.03 13.59
CA GLN A 49 14.95 -5.90 12.68
C GLN A 49 13.78 -5.84 11.68
N ALA A 50 13.39 -6.97 11.11
CA ALA A 50 12.24 -7.04 10.20
C ALA A 50 10.92 -6.63 10.89
N LYS A 51 10.72 -7.00 12.16
CA LYS A 51 9.58 -6.53 12.96
C LYS A 51 9.63 -5.02 13.20
N GLU A 52 10.80 -4.48 13.55
CA GLU A 52 10.96 -3.04 13.76
C GLU A 52 10.70 -2.24 12.48
N ASP A 53 11.22 -2.72 11.35
CA ASP A 53 10.99 -2.10 10.03
C ASP A 53 9.52 -2.21 9.61
N ALA A 54 8.86 -3.31 9.99
CA ALA A 54 7.44 -3.46 9.76
C ALA A 54 6.63 -2.40 10.53
N VAL A 55 6.97 -2.16 11.79
CA VAL A 55 6.34 -1.12 12.62
C VAL A 55 6.63 0.29 12.09
N LYS A 56 7.86 0.57 11.65
CA LYS A 56 8.23 1.87 11.06
C LYS A 56 7.42 2.20 9.80
N GLN A 57 7.05 1.18 9.02
CA GLN A 57 6.23 1.35 7.82
C GLN A 57 4.73 1.49 8.12
N GLY A 58 4.34 1.61 9.40
CA GLY A 58 2.95 1.76 9.82
C GLY A 58 2.23 0.42 10.06
N GLY A 59 2.98 -0.70 10.05
CA GLY A 59 2.46 -2.00 10.38
C GLY A 59 2.28 -2.21 11.90
N LYS A 60 1.42 -3.14 12.28
CA LYS A 60 1.25 -3.58 13.67
C LYS A 60 1.52 -5.06 13.79
N ILE A 61 2.49 -5.43 14.63
CA ILE A 61 2.78 -6.84 14.91
C ILE A 61 1.61 -7.42 15.73
N GLY A 62 1.08 -8.55 15.28
CA GLY A 62 0.05 -9.31 15.96
C GLY A 62 0.65 -10.54 16.62
N HIS A 63 0.42 -11.70 16.02
CA HIS A 63 0.94 -12.98 16.50
C HIS A 63 2.40 -13.22 16.10
N GLU A 64 3.16 -13.85 16.99
CA GLU A 64 4.51 -14.33 16.69
C GLU A 64 4.51 -15.85 16.69
N TYR A 65 5.20 -16.44 15.73
CA TYR A 65 5.34 -17.87 15.61
C TYR A 65 6.77 -18.27 15.96
N SER A 66 6.92 -19.18 16.92
CA SER A 66 8.23 -19.73 17.28
C SER A 66 8.60 -20.96 16.44
N LEU A 67 7.59 -21.69 15.92
CA LEU A 67 7.80 -22.90 15.10
C LEU A 67 8.22 -22.56 13.67
N ILE A 68 7.52 -21.61 13.06
CA ILE A 68 7.92 -21.01 11.79
C ILE A 68 8.54 -19.67 12.14
N LYS A 69 9.79 -19.41 11.74
CA LYS A 69 10.48 -18.14 12.01
C LYS A 69 9.73 -17.01 11.31
N GLY A 70 8.67 -16.50 11.92
CA GLY A 70 7.69 -15.66 11.25
C GLY A 70 6.76 -14.96 12.22
N PHE A 71 6.09 -13.94 11.71
CA PHE A 71 5.19 -13.12 12.51
C PHE A 71 4.02 -12.64 11.65
N GLN A 72 2.88 -12.48 12.30
CA GLN A 72 1.72 -11.84 11.74
C GLN A 72 1.87 -10.33 11.90
N VAL A 73 1.57 -9.59 10.83
CA VAL A 73 1.58 -8.14 10.83
C VAL A 73 0.37 -7.61 10.09
N THR A 74 -0.27 -6.60 10.66
CA THR A 74 -1.34 -5.86 10.02
C THR A 74 -0.76 -4.66 9.30
N PHE A 75 -0.97 -4.57 7.99
CA PHE A 75 -0.38 -3.56 7.11
C PHE A 75 -1.42 -2.93 6.19
N PRO A 76 -1.28 -1.66 5.79
CA PRO A 76 -1.97 -1.14 4.62
C PRO A 76 -1.51 -1.89 3.36
N GLU A 77 -2.46 -2.22 2.48
CA GLU A 77 -2.22 -3.03 1.26
C GLU A 77 -1.19 -2.38 0.32
N ASP A 78 -1.09 -1.06 0.32
CA ASP A 78 -0.12 -0.32 -0.50
C ASP A 78 1.35 -0.54 -0.07
N HIS A 79 1.60 -0.85 1.21
CA HIS A 79 2.95 -0.96 1.77
C HIS A 79 3.51 -2.39 1.78
N VAL A 80 2.63 -3.41 1.70
CA VAL A 80 3.06 -4.82 1.79
C VAL A 80 4.04 -5.23 0.68
N SER A 81 3.87 -4.66 -0.51
CA SER A 81 4.71 -4.96 -1.69
C SER A 81 6.16 -4.51 -1.55
N THR A 82 6.41 -3.47 -0.75
CA THR A 82 7.75 -2.96 -0.45
C THR A 82 8.41 -3.84 0.60
N PHE A 83 7.65 -4.23 1.63
CA PHE A 83 8.12 -5.12 2.69
C PHE A 83 8.42 -6.55 2.17
N ALA A 84 7.68 -7.02 1.16
CA ALA A 84 7.90 -8.32 0.50
C ALA A 84 9.30 -8.48 -0.14
N LYS A 85 10.01 -7.39 -0.40
CA LYS A 85 11.34 -7.41 -1.03
C LYS A 85 12.49 -7.47 0.00
N HIS A 86 12.19 -7.57 1.29
CA HIS A 86 13.22 -7.63 2.34
C HIS A 86 14.02 -8.94 2.23
N GLU A 87 15.34 -8.85 2.38
CA GLU A 87 16.29 -9.94 2.08
C GLU A 87 16.04 -11.22 2.90
N HIS A 88 15.50 -11.06 4.12
CA HIS A 88 15.27 -12.14 5.07
C HIS A 88 13.83 -12.67 5.06
N VAL A 89 12.95 -12.09 4.25
CA VAL A 89 11.57 -12.57 4.05
C VAL A 89 11.58 -13.65 2.97
N LYS A 90 10.93 -14.77 3.27
CA LYS A 90 10.71 -15.86 2.32
C LYS A 90 9.41 -15.62 1.57
N GLU A 91 8.31 -15.52 2.31
CA GLU A 91 6.95 -15.42 1.77
C GLU A 91 6.09 -14.51 2.64
N ILE A 92 5.15 -13.81 2.00
CA ILE A 92 4.12 -13.01 2.66
C ILE A 92 2.77 -13.46 2.11
N GLU A 93 1.91 -13.90 3.00
CA GLU A 93 0.56 -14.38 2.67
C GLU A 93 -0.49 -13.54 3.38
N LYS A 94 -1.61 -13.26 2.72
CA LYS A 94 -2.74 -12.55 3.35
C LYS A 94 -3.44 -13.50 4.31
N ASP A 95 -3.56 -13.09 5.57
CA ASP A 95 -4.25 -13.85 6.61
C ASP A 95 -5.76 -13.82 6.34
N GLY A 96 -6.36 -15.00 6.32
CA GLY A 96 -7.75 -15.20 5.89
C GLY A 96 -8.52 -16.07 6.87
N LYS A 97 -9.80 -15.73 7.09
CA LYS A 97 -10.68 -16.54 7.93
C LYS A 97 -11.00 -17.87 7.23
N VAL A 98 -10.68 -18.98 7.87
CA VAL A 98 -11.09 -20.32 7.45
C VAL A 98 -12.45 -20.67 8.08
N THR A 99 -13.37 -21.24 7.30
CA THR A 99 -14.67 -21.74 7.76
C THR A 99 -14.74 -23.25 7.63
N THR A 100 -15.26 -23.94 8.65
CA THR A 100 -15.51 -25.39 8.61
C THR A 100 -16.83 -25.70 7.89
N GLN A 101 -16.93 -26.88 7.28
CA GLN A 101 -18.11 -27.38 6.57
C GLN A 101 -19.07 -28.12 7.50
#